data_AF-A0A447N9L4-F1
#
_entry.id   AF-A0A447N9L4-F1
#
_cell.length_a   1.000
_cell.length_b   1.000
_cell.length_c   1.000
_cell.angle_alpha   90.00
_cell.angle_beta   90.00
_cell.angle_gamma   90.00
#
_symmetry.space_group_name_H-M   'P 1'
#
loop_
_entity.id
_entity.type
_entity.pdbx_description
1 polymer ?
#
loop_
_entity_poly.entity_id
_entity_poly.type
_entity_poly.pdbx_seq_one_letter_code
_entity_poly.pdbx_strand_id
1 'polypeptide(L)'
;MSSCFNLVGYGCTTCIGNSGPLPEPIETAIKKGDLTVGAVLSGNRNFEGRIHPLVKTNWLASPPLVVAYALAGNMNINLATDPLGYDRKGDPVYLKDIWPSAQEIGPRR
;
A
#
# COMPACT_ATOMS: atom_id res chain seq x y z
N MET A 1 9.01 -3.90 -12.62
CA MET A 1 9.00 -3.07 -11.40
C MET A 1 10.05 -3.61 -10.44
N SER A 2 10.92 -2.76 -9.87
CA SER A 2 11.57 -3.10 -8.60
C SER A 2 10.58 -2.72 -7.50
N SER A 3 10.20 -3.65 -6.63
CA SER A 3 9.30 -3.35 -5.52
C SER A 3 10.02 -2.40 -4.56
N CYS A 4 9.52 -1.18 -4.40
CA CYS A 4 10.11 -0.12 -3.56
C CYS A 4 10.02 -0.41 -2.04
N PHE A 5 10.13 -1.67 -1.62
CA PHE A 5 10.06 -2.12 -0.23
C PHE A 5 11.44 -2.54 0.25
N ASN A 6 12.18 -1.59 0.82
CA ASN A 6 13.45 -1.85 1.48
C ASN A 6 13.26 -2.06 2.98
N LEU A 7 14.17 -2.80 3.61
CA LEU A 7 14.21 -2.88 5.06
C LEU A 7 14.58 -1.52 5.65
N VAL A 8 13.65 -0.91 6.37
CA VAL A 8 13.85 0.41 7.01
C VAL A 8 14.25 0.31 8.49
N GLY A 9 14.07 -0.87 9.11
CA GLY A 9 14.44 -1.13 10.49
C GLY A 9 13.65 -2.28 11.12
N TYR A 10 14.12 -2.75 12.28
CA TYR A 10 13.44 -3.78 13.08
C TYR A 10 12.79 -3.12 14.30
N GLY A 11 11.49 -2.89 14.24
CA GLY A 11 10.74 -2.23 15.31
C GLY A 11 9.30 -1.95 14.90
N CYS A 12 8.54 -1.29 15.78
CA CYS A 12 7.12 -1.02 15.54
C CYS A 12 6.86 0.02 14.42
N THR A 13 7.77 0.98 14.23
CA THR A 13 7.75 2.00 13.15
C THR A 13 6.34 2.55 12.83
N THR A 14 5.87 2.39 11.60
CA THR A 14 4.56 2.87 11.10
C THR A 14 3.38 2.33 11.91
N CYS A 15 3.48 1.12 12.49
CA CYS A 15 2.39 0.52 13.28
C CYS A 15 2.00 1.38 14.49
N ILE A 16 2.96 2.13 15.06
CA ILE A 16 2.71 3.04 16.18
C ILE A 16 2.63 4.52 15.77
N GLY A 17 2.66 4.82 14.46
CA GLY A 17 2.63 6.19 13.94
C GLY A 17 4.00 6.82 13.69
N ASN A 18 5.10 6.06 13.86
CA ASN A 18 6.44 6.54 13.50
C ASN A 18 6.69 6.30 12.00
N SER A 19 5.85 6.90 11.15
CA SER A 19 5.86 6.77 9.69
C SER A 19 6.85 7.73 9.01
N GLY A 20 7.28 8.78 9.71
CA GLY A 20 8.12 9.83 9.14
C GLY A 20 7.34 10.79 8.23
N PRO A 21 8.00 11.82 7.68
CA PRO A 21 7.35 12.80 6.83
C PRO A 21 7.04 12.25 5.44
N LEU A 22 5.97 12.75 4.83
CA LEU A 22 5.73 12.53 3.41
C LEU A 22 6.62 13.46 2.57
N PRO A 23 6.95 13.09 1.32
CA PRO A 23 7.62 14.00 0.40
C PRO A 23 6.86 15.33 0.26
N GLU A 24 7.58 16.46 0.29
CA GLU A 24 7.00 17.81 0.25
C GLU A 24 6.01 18.05 -0.91
N PRO A 25 6.25 17.55 -2.14
CA PRO A 25 5.26 17.70 -3.23
C PRO A 25 3.92 17.00 -2.91
N ILE A 26 3.97 15.85 -2.23
CA ILE A 26 2.78 15.08 -1.85
C ILE A 26 2.03 15.80 -0.74
N GLU A 27 2.71 16.27 0.30
CA GLU A 27 2.07 17.06 1.36
C GLU A 27 1.39 18.32 0.82
N THR A 28 2.08 19.02 -0.08
CA THR A 28 1.57 20.23 -0.70
C THR A 28 0.32 19.94 -1.52
N ALA A 29 0.31 18.85 -2.30
CA ALA A 29 -0.85 18.44 -3.08
C ALA A 29 -2.05 18.09 -2.19
N ILE A 30 -1.82 17.34 -1.10
CA ILE A 30 -2.87 16.99 -0.12
C ILE A 30 -3.49 18.26 0.48
N LYS A 31 -2.65 19.17 0.98
CA LYS A 31 -3.09 20.39 1.67
C LYS A 31 -3.78 21.37 0.73
N LYS A 32 -3.22 21.62 -0.46
CA LYS A 32 -3.79 22.56 -1.44
C LYS A 32 -5.07 22.03 -2.08
N GLY A 33 -5.16 20.72 -2.29
CA GLY A 33 -6.32 20.09 -2.93
C GLY A 33 -7.42 19.66 -1.96
N ASP A 34 -7.26 19.87 -0.65
CA ASP A 34 -8.11 19.30 0.42
C ASP A 34 -8.43 17.82 0.18
N LEU A 35 -7.41 17.05 -0.19
CA LEU A 35 -7.58 15.66 -0.62
C LEU A 35 -7.79 14.75 0.59
N THR A 36 -8.80 13.88 0.49
CA THR A 36 -8.91 12.75 1.41
C THR A 36 -8.03 11.61 0.91
N VAL A 37 -6.84 11.50 1.49
CA VAL A 37 -5.92 10.40 1.24
C VAL A 37 -6.03 9.32 2.30
N GLY A 38 -5.68 8.09 1.91
CA GLY A 38 -5.64 6.96 2.81
C GLY A 38 -4.34 6.16 2.74
N ALA A 39 -4.10 5.38 3.77
CA ALA A 39 -2.98 4.45 3.85
C ALA A 39 -3.47 3.00 3.96
N VAL A 40 -2.66 2.08 3.45
CA VAL A 40 -2.85 0.64 3.60
C VAL A 40 -1.65 0.09 4.35
N LEU A 41 -1.88 -0.72 5.38
CA LEU A 41 -0.82 -1.26 6.23
C LEU A 41 -1.13 -2.69 6.70
N SER A 42 -0.07 -3.47 6.95
CA SER A 42 -0.15 -4.82 7.53
C SER A 42 0.00 -4.83 9.04
N GLY A 43 -0.47 -3.78 9.70
CA GLY A 43 -0.51 -3.63 11.15
C GLY A 43 -1.80 -4.17 11.78
N ASN A 44 -2.13 -3.67 12.97
CA ASN A 44 -3.30 -4.11 13.74
C ASN A 44 -4.26 -2.99 14.18
N ARG A 45 -3.92 -1.72 13.92
CA ARG A 45 -4.72 -0.54 14.27
C ARG A 45 -4.69 0.48 13.14
N ASN A 46 -5.81 1.16 12.92
CA ASN A 46 -6.02 2.03 11.76
C ASN A 46 -6.85 3.30 12.10
N PHE A 47 -6.77 3.79 13.34
CA PHE A 47 -7.46 5.02 13.74
C PHE A 47 -6.92 6.24 12.98
N GLU A 48 -7.80 7.22 12.72
CA GLU A 48 -7.43 8.49 12.10
C GLU A 48 -6.31 9.21 12.89
N GLY A 49 -5.36 9.82 12.17
CA GLY A 49 -4.23 10.53 12.78
C GLY A 49 -3.18 9.65 13.45
N ARG A 50 -3.42 8.34 13.62
CA ARG A 50 -2.46 7.41 14.23
C ARG A 50 -1.31 7.08 13.29
N ILE A 51 -1.58 6.89 12.00
CA ILE A 51 -0.57 6.43 11.03
C ILE A 51 0.25 7.60 10.50
N HIS A 52 -0.41 8.66 10.06
CA HIS A 52 0.22 9.90 9.64
C HIS A 52 -0.80 11.06 9.79
N PRO A 53 -0.39 12.28 10.22
CA PRO A 53 -1.34 13.37 10.48
C PRO A 53 -2.16 13.81 9.27
N LEU A 54 -1.59 13.69 8.06
CA LEU A 54 -2.26 14.06 6.80
C LEU A 54 -3.12 12.93 6.21
N VAL A 55 -3.18 11.77 6.86
CA VAL A 55 -3.91 10.59 6.36
C VAL A 55 -5.14 10.35 7.22
N LYS A 56 -6.32 10.55 6.61
CA LYS A 56 -7.61 10.47 7.30
C LYS A 56 -8.18 9.05 7.31
N THR A 57 -7.95 8.26 6.26
CA THR A 57 -8.48 6.91 6.11
C THR A 57 -7.38 5.87 6.14
N ASN A 58 -7.53 4.78 6.89
CA ASN A 58 -6.49 3.76 7.02
C ASN A 58 -7.10 2.35 6.93
N TRP A 59 -6.48 1.47 6.15
CA TRP A 59 -6.95 0.11 5.90
C TRP A 59 -5.93 -0.94 6.35
N LEU A 60 -6.39 -1.89 7.17
CA LEU A 60 -5.59 -3.06 7.51
C LEU A 60 -5.71 -4.11 6.41
N ALA A 61 -4.58 -4.58 5.92
CA ALA A 61 -4.53 -5.59 4.86
C ALA A 61 -3.37 -6.56 5.11
N SER A 62 -3.40 -7.73 4.44
CA SER A 62 -2.26 -8.64 4.50
C SER A 62 -1.02 -8.04 3.82
N PRO A 63 0.21 -8.46 4.16
CA PRO A 63 1.42 -7.94 3.51
C PRO A 63 1.38 -7.99 1.97
N PRO A 64 0.90 -9.07 1.32
CA PRO A 64 0.76 -9.09 -0.14
C PRO A 64 -0.23 -8.05 -0.68
N LEU A 65 -1.33 -7.78 0.03
CA LEU A 65 -2.29 -6.75 -0.37
C LEU A 65 -1.73 -5.33 -0.22
N VAL A 66 -0.88 -5.07 0.78
CA VAL A 66 -0.15 -3.80 0.89
C VAL A 66 0.68 -3.56 -0.37
N VAL A 67 1.38 -4.61 -0.86
CA VAL A 67 2.14 -4.53 -2.12
C VAL A 67 1.22 -4.31 -3.32
N ALA A 68 0.08 -5.01 -3.40
CA ALA A 68 -0.88 -4.85 -4.50
C ALA A 68 -1.42 -3.41 -4.59
N TYR A 69 -1.85 -2.82 -3.47
CA TYR A 69 -2.30 -1.42 -3.43
C TYR A 69 -1.18 -0.42 -3.72
N ALA A 70 0.06 -0.71 -3.29
CA ALA A 70 1.21 0.12 -3.61
C ALA A 70 1.55 0.09 -5.12
N LEU A 71 1.35 -1.05 -5.79
CA LEU A 71 1.51 -1.17 -7.24
C LEU A 71 0.39 -0.44 -8.00
N ALA A 72 -0.86 -0.60 -7.55
CA ALA A 72 -2.01 0.07 -8.16
C ALA A 72 -2.00 1.59 -7.95
N GLY A 73 -1.43 2.08 -6.84
CA GLY A 73 -1.34 3.50 -6.51
C GLY A 73 -2.68 4.18 -6.19
N ASN A 74 -3.77 3.40 -6.10
CA ASN A 74 -5.12 3.88 -5.85
C ASN A 74 -5.89 2.85 -5.00
N MET A 75 -6.66 3.32 -4.03
CA MET A 75 -7.51 2.45 -3.20
C MET A 75 -8.91 2.22 -3.78
N ASN A 76 -9.35 3.04 -4.75
CA ASN A 76 -10.64 2.88 -5.40
C ASN A 76 -10.63 1.80 -6.50
N ILE A 77 -9.52 1.08 -6.67
CA ILE A 77 -9.38 -0.01 -7.63
C ILE A 77 -10.12 -1.26 -7.15
N ASN A 78 -10.83 -1.93 -8.05
CA ASN A 78 -11.32 -3.28 -7.80
C ASN A 78 -10.24 -4.30 -8.15
N LEU A 79 -9.45 -4.72 -7.15
CA LEU A 79 -8.35 -5.68 -7.33
C LEU A 79 -8.76 -7.04 -7.95
N ALA A 80 -10.06 -7.38 -7.96
CA ALA A 80 -10.56 -8.61 -8.56
C ALA A 80 -10.74 -8.50 -10.08
N THR A 81 -11.06 -7.30 -10.59
CA THR A 81 -11.43 -7.09 -12.00
C THR A 81 -10.54 -6.13 -12.75
N ASP A 82 -9.87 -5.22 -12.04
CA ASP A 82 -9.12 -4.13 -12.65
C ASP A 82 -7.64 -4.51 -12.75
N PRO A 83 -6.94 -4.11 -13.83
CA PRO A 83 -5.51 -4.33 -13.95
C PRO A 83 -4.75 -3.47 -12.93
N LEU A 84 -3.73 -4.04 -12.30
CA LEU A 84 -2.80 -3.31 -11.42
C LEU A 84 -1.91 -2.34 -12.21
N GLY A 85 -1.75 -2.61 -13.50
CA GLY A 85 -0.95 -1.81 -14.42
C GLY A 85 -0.73 -2.55 -15.73
N TYR A 86 0.21 -2.05 -16.52
CA TYR A 86 0.60 -2.64 -17.79
C TYR A 86 2.05 -3.07 -17.75
N ASP A 87 2.35 -4.19 -18.41
CA ASP A 87 3.72 -4.65 -18.54
C ASP A 87 4.52 -3.82 -19.57
N ARG A 88 5.76 -4.22 -19.87
CA ARG A 88 6.61 -3.51 -20.84
C ARG A 88 6.10 -3.59 -22.29
N LYS A 89 5.20 -4.52 -22.59
CA LYS A 89 4.60 -4.72 -23.91
C LYS A 89 3.25 -4.02 -24.03
N GLY A 90 2.70 -3.51 -22.91
CA GLY A 90 1.40 -2.87 -22.85
C GLY A 90 0.27 -3.84 -22.52
N ASP A 91 0.58 -5.07 -22.11
CA ASP A 91 -0.43 -6.06 -21.72
C ASP A 91 -0.92 -5.78 -20.29
N PRO A 92 -2.24 -5.84 -20.02
CA PRO A 92 -2.78 -5.61 -18.69
C PRO A 92 -2.36 -6.73 -17.73
N VAL A 93 -1.85 -6.35 -16.56
CA VAL A 93 -1.45 -7.27 -15.48
C VAL A 93 -2.47 -7.19 -14.35
N TYR A 94 -3.13 -8.30 -14.05
CA TYR A 94 -4.10 -8.41 -12.98
C TYR A 94 -3.47 -8.98 -11.71
N LEU A 95 -4.13 -8.79 -10.56
CA LEU A 95 -3.65 -9.33 -9.29
C LEU A 95 -3.46 -10.85 -9.35
N LYS A 96 -4.39 -11.57 -9.97
CA LYS A 96 -4.34 -13.03 -10.15
C LYS A 96 -3.11 -13.53 -10.90
N ASP A 97 -2.51 -12.69 -11.76
CA ASP A 97 -1.37 -13.08 -12.59
C ASP A 97 -0.06 -13.07 -11.80
N ILE A 98 -0.03 -12.32 -10.70
CA ILE A 98 1.16 -12.16 -9.83
C ILE A 98 0.95 -12.71 -8.41
N TRP A 99 -0.25 -13.23 -8.12
CA TRP A 99 -0.57 -13.72 -6.78
C TRP A 99 0.05 -15.10 -6.56
N PRO A 100 0.86 -15.29 -5.51
CA PRO A 100 1.49 -16.58 -5.25
C PRO A 100 0.45 -17.62 -4.87
N SER A 101 0.60 -18.82 -5.42
CA SER A 101 -0.18 -20.00 -5.05
C SER A 101 0.13 -20.46 -3.63
N ALA A 102 -0.78 -21.22 -3.02
CA ALA A 102 -0.55 -21.77 -1.68
C ALA A 102 0.69 -22.67 -1.62
N GLN A 103 1.00 -23.36 -2.72
CA GLN A 103 2.18 -24.21 -2.86
C GLN A 103 3.49 -23.40 -2.84
N GLU A 104 3.51 -22.21 -3.45
CA GLU A 104 4.69 -21.35 -3.52
C GLU A 104 5.01 -20.66 -2.19
N ILE A 105 4.00 -20.35 -1.37
CA ILE A 105 4.18 -19.69 -0.07
C ILE A 105 4.72 -20.67 1.00
N GLY A 106 4.43 -21.96 0.83
CA GLY A 106 4.72 -22.98 1.83
C GLY A 106 3.71 -23.02 2.99
N PRO A 107 3.85 -23.98 3.91
CA PRO A 107 2.89 -24.19 4.98
C PRO A 107 2.83 -23.00 5.93
N ARG A 108 1.61 -22.54 6.23
CA ARG A 108 1.37 -21.61 7.34
C ARG A 108 1.68 -22.35 8.64
N ARG A 109 2.79 -21.99 9.28
CA ARG A 109 3.10 -22.44 10.65
C ARG A 109 2.28 -21.66 11.67
#